data_AF-A0A7J4E3D6-F1
#
_entry.id   AF-A0A7J4E3D6-F1
#
_cell.length_a   1.000
_cell.length_b   1.000
_cell.length_c   1.000
_cell.angle_alpha   90.00
_cell.angle_beta   90.00
_cell.angle_gamma   90.00
#
_symmetry.space_group_name_H-M   'P 1'
#
loop_
_entity.id
_entity.type
_entity.pdbx_description
1 polymer ?
#
loop_
_entity_poly.entity_id
_entity_poly.type
_entity_poly.pdbx_seq_one_letter_code
_entity_poly.pdbx_strand_id
1 'polypeptide(L)' 'MELKLYSKFHIKKIERIDGGFSLKAEVFGEHLNKDKHQSKTEIKAVTYHRMEVRRESGKFVVRFILDL' A
#
# COMPACT_ATOMS: atom_id res chain seq x y z
N MET A 1 -10.14 14.98 -11.83
CA MET A 1 -9.68 13.72 -11.20
C MET A 1 -10.00 13.81 -9.72
N GLU A 2 -10.78 12.88 -9.19
CA GLU A 2 -11.15 12.86 -7.76
C GLU A 2 -10.05 12.16 -6.95
N LEU A 3 -9.54 12.82 -5.91
CA LEU A 3 -8.59 12.24 -4.97
C LEU A 3 -9.34 11.39 -3.94
N LYS A 4 -8.94 10.13 -3.77
CA LYS A 4 -9.49 9.20 -2.78
C LYS A 4 -8.43 8.88 -1.74
N LEU A 5 -8.84 8.84 -0.47
CA LEU A 5 -8.02 8.44 0.66
C LEU A 5 -8.47 7.07 1.14
N TYR A 6 -7.57 6.09 1.09
CA TYR A 6 -7.84 4.72 1.53
C TYR A 6 -7.21 4.46 2.90
N SER A 7 -7.95 3.79 3.78
CA SER A 7 -7.54 3.55 5.18
C SER A 7 -7.58 2.07 5.56
N LYS A 8 -8.25 1.23 4.78
CA LYS A 8 -8.38 -0.21 5.06
C LYS A 8 -8.24 -1.04 3.79
N PHE A 9 -7.48 -2.12 3.93
CA PHE A 9 -7.16 -3.04 2.84
C PHE A 9 -7.50 -4.46 3.29
N HIS A 10 -8.39 -5.14 2.55
CA HIS A 10 -8.73 -6.54 2.78
C HIS A 10 -8.17 -7.36 1.61
N ILE A 11 -7.08 -8.08 1.86
CA ILE A 11 -6.47 -8.95 0.86
C ILE A 11 -7.30 -10.23 0.74
N LYS A 12 -7.89 -10.47 -0.43
CA LYS A 12 -8.68 -11.67 -0.71
C LYS A 12 -7.82 -12.84 -1.13
N LYS A 13 -6.79 -12.57 -1.94
CA LYS A 13 -5.93 -13.61 -2.49
C LYS A 13 -4.57 -13.05 -2.88
N ILE A 14 -3.54 -13.82 -2.60
CA ILE A 14 -2.20 -13.68 -3.18
C ILE A 14 -1.87 -15.04 -3.78
N GLU A 15 -1.59 -15.09 -5.07
CA GLU A 15 -1.33 -16.36 -5.76
C GLU A 15 -0.16 -16.25 -6.73
N ARG A 16 0.53 -17.38 -6.93
CA ARG A 16 1.53 -17.52 -7.97
C ARG A 16 0.81 -17.82 -9.28
N ILE A 17 1.12 -17.04 -10.31
CA ILE A 17 0.65 -17.25 -11.67
C ILE A 17 1.84 -17.57 -12.57
N ASP A 18 1.59 -17.96 -13.81
CA ASP A 18 2.68 -18.16 -14.76
C ASP A 18 3.45 -16.85 -14.96
N GLY A 19 4.76 -16.89 -14.80
CA GLY A 19 5.62 -15.71 -14.87
C GLY A 19 5.58 -14.72 -13.69
N GLY A 20 4.81 -14.94 -12.61
CA GLY A 20 4.79 -13.97 -11.51
C GLY A 20 3.82 -14.23 -10.35
N PHE A 21 3.33 -13.13 -9.76
CA PHE A 21 2.39 -13.14 -8.64
C PHE A 21 1.21 -12.20 -8.92
N SER A 22 0.03 -12.59 -8.45
CA SER A 22 -1.19 -11.79 -8.53
C SER A 22 -1.75 -11.54 -7.14
N LEU A 23 -2.25 -10.31 -6.90
CA LEU A 23 -2.89 -9.90 -5.65
C LEU A 23 -4.27 -9.33 -5.94
N LYS A 24 -5.28 -9.87 -5.26
CA LYS A 24 -6.66 -9.36 -5.28
C LYS A 24 -7.04 -8.83 -3.90
N ALA A 25 -7.52 -7.60 -3.84
CA ALA A 25 -7.92 -6.94 -2.59
C ALA A 25 -9.17 -6.08 -2.77
N GLU A 26 -9.92 -5.94 -1.68
CA GLU A 26 -10.93 -4.89 -1.51
C GLU A 26 -10.31 -3.75 -0.72
N VAL A 27 -10.41 -2.53 -1.25
CA VAL A 27 -9.86 -1.32 -0.64
C VAL A 27 -10.99 -0.37 -0.25
N PHE A 28 -10.95 0.09 0.99
CA PHE A 28 -11.99 0.94 1.57
C PHE A 28 -11.40 2.30 1.93
N GLY A 29 -12.18 3.34 1.67
CA GLY A 29 -11.75 4.72 1.80
C GLY A 29 -12.89 5.68 1.49
N GLU A 30 -12.55 6.95 1.41
CA GLU A 30 -13.47 8.04 1.10
C GLU A 30 -12.80 9.08 0.20
N HIS A 31 -13.58 10.02 -0.31
CA HIS A 31 -13.03 11.17 -1.02
C HIS A 31 -12.17 12.02 -0.08
N LEU A 32 -11.04 12.49 -0.59
CA LEU A 32 -10.14 13.34 0.16
C LEU A 32 -10.81 14.69 0.44
N ASN A 33 -11.26 14.87 1.68
CA ASN A 33 -11.68 16.16 2.22
C ASN A 33 -10.49 16.85 2.93
N LYS A 34 -10.07 18.03 2.46
CA LYS A 34 -8.93 18.78 3.02
C LYS A 34 -9.20 19.37 4.41
N ASP A 35 -10.46 19.64 4.75
CA ASP A 35 -10.85 20.20 6.04
C ASP A 35 -10.88 19.10 7.12
N LYS A 36 -11.23 17.87 6.72
CA LYS A 36 -11.27 16.69 7.61
C LYS A 36 -9.92 15.99 7.72
N HIS A 37 -9.17 15.88 6.61
CA HIS A 37 -7.95 15.09 6.53
C HIS A 37 -6.70 15.97 6.52
N GLN A 38 -6.02 16.05 7.66
CA GLN A 38 -4.74 16.76 7.75
C GLN A 38 -3.66 16.00 6.96
N SER A 39 -3.26 16.57 5.83
CA SER A 39 -2.15 16.06 5.02
C SER A 39 -0.82 16.46 5.67
N LYS A 40 0.08 15.50 5.88
CA LYS A 40 1.41 15.75 6.47
C LYS A 40 2.46 16.05 5.41
N THR A 41 2.70 15.08 4.53
CA THR A 41 3.69 15.19 3.45
C THR A 41 3.13 14.48 2.23
N GLU A 42 3.33 15.08 1.06
CA GLU A 42 2.99 14.46 -0.21
C GLU A 42 3.98 13.33 -0.49
N ILE A 43 3.48 12.23 -1.03
CA ILE A 43 4.31 11.11 -1.46
C ILE A 43 4.36 11.16 -2.98
N LYS A 44 5.56 11.30 -3.55
CA LYS A 44 5.76 11.31 -5.01
C LYS A 44 5.71 9.92 -5.60
N ALA A 45 6.41 8.96 -4.99
CA ALA A 45 6.52 7.61 -5.53
C ALA A 45 6.80 6.53 -4.47
N VAL A 46 6.35 5.31 -4.77
CA VAL A 46 6.80 4.09 -4.10
C VAL A 46 8.07 3.61 -4.79
N THR A 47 9.12 3.30 -4.03
CA THR A 47 10.41 2.89 -4.59
C THR A 47 10.84 1.50 -4.09
N TYR A 48 11.68 0.84 -4.90
CA TYR A 48 12.38 -0.38 -4.49
C TYR A 48 13.65 -0.10 -3.66
N HIS A 49 13.97 1.17 -3.39
CA HIS A 49 15.18 1.53 -2.68
C HIS A 49 15.13 0.98 -1.25
N ARG A 50 16.07 0.07 -0.94
CA ARG A 50 16.12 -0.69 0.32
C ARG A 50 14.81 -1.42 0.65
N MET A 51 14.06 -1.85 -0.38
CA MET A 51 12.88 -2.68 -0.17
C MET A 51 13.29 -4.06 0.35
N GLU A 52 12.53 -4.55 1.31
CA GLU A 52 12.78 -5.82 1.96
C GLU A 52 11.48 -6.50 2.39
N VAL A 53 11.42 -7.82 2.20
CA VAL A 53 10.35 -8.69 2.69
C VAL A 53 10.98 -9.77 3.56
N ARG A 54 10.72 -9.74 4.87
CA ARG A 54 11.26 -10.70 5.84
C ARG A 54 10.16 -11.46 6.54
N ARG A 55 10.47 -12.69 6.95
CA ARG A 55 9.63 -13.46 7.87
C ARG A 55 10.17 -13.29 9.29
N GLU A 56 9.38 -12.67 10.16
CA GLU A 56 9.73 -12.39 11.55
C GLU A 56 8.61 -12.91 12.46
N SER A 57 8.95 -13.78 13.42
CA SER A 57 8.01 -14.31 14.43
C SER A 57 6.70 -14.88 13.84
N GLY A 58 6.82 -15.65 12.75
CA GLY A 58 5.68 -16.25 12.06
C GLY A 58 4.87 -15.30 11.17
N LYS A 59 5.25 -14.01 11.10
CA LYS A 59 4.63 -12.98 10.25
C LYS A 59 5.55 -12.60 9.10
N PHE A 60 4.98 -11.99 8.07
CA PHE A 60 5.75 -11.33 7.02
C PHE A 60 5.73 -9.81 7.23
N VAL A 61 6.90 -9.19 7.13
CA VAL A 61 7.09 -7.75 7.29
C VAL A 61 7.72 -7.21 6.01
N VAL A 62 7.12 -6.16 5.46
CA VAL A 62 7.65 -5.44 4.31
C VAL A 62 8.13 -4.06 4.76
N ARG A 63 9.33 -3.68 4.36
CA ARG A 63 9.91 -2.34 4.57
C ARG A 63 10.40 -1.79 3.25
N PHE A 64 10.21 -0.50 3.03
CA PHE A 64 10.67 0.20 1.83
C PHE A 64 10.73 1.71 2.11
N ILE A 65 11.40 2.46 1.24
CA ILE A 65 11.53 3.92 1.35
C ILE A 65 10.61 4.59 0.32
N LEU A 66 9.86 5.58 0.79
CA LEU A 66 9.05 6.46 -0.04
C LEU A 66 9.89 7.62 -0.55
N ASP A 67 9.59 8.07 -1.77
CA ASP A 67 10.06 9.34 -2.28
C ASP A 67 9.03 10.42 -1.97
N LEU A 68 9.49 11.55 -1.41
CA LEU A 68 8.68 12.67 -0.91
C LEU A 68 8.78 13.87 -1.84
#